data_AF-A0A950I7R8-F1
#
_entry.id   AF-A0A950I7R8-F1
#
_cell.length_a   1.000
_cell.length_b   1.000
_cell.length_c   1.000
_cell.angle_alpha   90.00
_cell.angle_beta   90.00
_cell.angle_gamma   90.00
#
_symmetry.space_group_name_H-M   'P 1'
#
loop_
_entity.id
_entity.type
_entity.pdbx_description
1 polymer ?
#
loop_
_entity_poly.entity_id
_entity_poly.type
_entity_poly.pdbx_seq_one_letter_code
_entity_poly.pdbx_strand_id
1 'polypeptide(L)'
;RKAFWFHDAVYGTLEGEVSDEEASARLWEGSGLDSDTQGVASLIRATDHFQASGVEHPLKNIMLGVDLAILGQGEEIYGAYAAGIRQEYARVPDEEYRAKRRGALEHLCAKAEAGSLYPDPYFAERYGEDALANMRREIGTLA
;
A
#
# COMPACT_ATOMS: atom_id res chain seq x y z
N ARG A 1 10.57 -12.12 -1.75
CA ARG A 1 10.82 -12.21 -0.28
C ARG A 1 11.59 -11.00 0.23
N LYS A 2 12.78 -10.69 -0.30
CA LYS A 2 13.57 -9.53 0.12
C LYS A 2 12.80 -8.21 -0.03
N ALA A 3 12.23 -7.95 -1.21
CA ALA A 3 11.37 -6.80 -1.45
C ALA A 3 10.22 -6.70 -0.44
N PHE A 4 9.55 -7.81 -0.13
CA PHE A 4 8.47 -7.83 0.86
C PHE A 4 8.90 -7.35 2.24
N TRP A 5 10.09 -7.71 2.71
CA TRP A 5 10.59 -7.22 3.99
C TRP A 5 11.08 -5.78 3.96
N PHE A 6 11.46 -5.28 2.79
CA PHE A 6 12.14 -3.99 2.65
C PHE A 6 11.29 -2.89 2.04
N HIS A 7 10.09 -3.19 1.52
CA HIS A 7 9.31 -2.19 0.81
C HIS A 7 8.91 -0.99 1.67
N ASP A 8 8.68 -1.22 2.96
CA ASP A 8 8.43 -0.19 3.99
C ASP A 8 9.61 -0.04 4.98
N ALA A 9 10.85 -0.31 4.55
CA ALA A 9 12.02 -0.19 5.44
C ALA A 9 12.31 1.26 5.85
N VAL A 10 11.94 2.21 4.99
CA VAL A 10 11.93 3.64 5.25
C VAL A 10 10.48 4.11 5.23
N TYR A 11 10.11 4.93 6.21
CA TYR A 11 8.75 5.44 6.37
C TYR A 11 8.76 6.85 6.95
N GLY A 12 7.92 7.72 6.41
CA GLY A 12 7.75 9.11 6.89
C GLY A 12 8.74 10.10 6.30
N THR A 13 9.12 9.95 5.03
CA THR A 13 9.83 11.01 4.29
C THR A 13 9.03 12.32 4.29
N LEU A 14 9.74 13.45 4.18
CA LEU A 14 9.09 14.76 4.22
C LEU A 14 8.38 15.07 2.89
N GLU A 15 7.31 15.86 2.94
CA GLU A 15 6.64 16.35 1.73
C GLU A 15 7.66 17.06 0.81
N GLY A 16 7.73 16.63 -0.45
CA GLY A 16 8.68 17.14 -1.45
C GLY A 16 9.99 16.35 -1.56
N GLU A 17 10.22 15.38 -0.69
CA GLU A 17 11.27 14.38 -0.86
C GLU A 17 10.78 13.22 -1.75
N VAL A 18 11.63 12.20 -1.92
CA VAL A 18 11.24 10.96 -2.60
C VAL A 18 10.23 10.17 -1.76
N SER A 19 9.43 9.33 -2.41
CA SER A 19 8.49 8.44 -1.69
C SER A 19 9.23 7.49 -0.75
N ASP A 20 8.50 6.99 0.26
CA ASP A 20 8.99 6.01 1.22
C ASP A 20 9.49 4.74 0.52
N GLU A 21 8.81 4.31 -0.55
CA GLU A 21 9.19 3.17 -1.37
C GLU A 21 10.48 3.43 -2.17
N GLU A 22 10.66 4.62 -2.73
CA GLU A 22 11.90 4.99 -3.41
C GLU A 22 13.07 5.10 -2.42
N ALA A 23 12.83 5.66 -1.24
CA ALA A 23 13.84 5.70 -0.17
C ALA A 23 14.23 4.29 0.30
N SER A 24 13.24 3.41 0.46
CA SER A 24 13.43 1.98 0.78
C SER A 24 14.20 1.24 -0.31
N ALA A 25 13.90 1.49 -1.58
CA ALA A 25 14.63 0.93 -2.70
C ALA A 25 16.10 1.39 -2.72
N ARG A 26 16.37 2.67 -2.46
CA ARG A 26 17.74 3.21 -2.35
C ARG A 26 18.49 2.63 -1.16
N LEU A 27 17.82 2.45 -0.02
CA LEU A 27 18.40 1.77 1.15
C LEU A 27 18.83 0.35 0.79
N TRP A 28 17.96 -0.39 0.09
CA TRP A 28 18.28 -1.73 -0.40
C TRP A 28 19.46 -1.72 -1.38
N GLU A 29 19.49 -0.76 -2.32
CA GLU A 29 20.58 -0.61 -3.29
C GLU A 29 21.94 -0.38 -2.63
N GLY A 30 21.97 0.37 -1.53
CA GLY A 30 23.18 0.61 -0.74
C GLY A 30 23.56 -0.52 0.23
N SER A 31 22.71 -1.55 0.40
CA SER A 31 22.87 -2.54 1.48
C SER A 31 23.98 -3.58 1.24
N GLY A 32 24.26 -3.90 -0.03
CA GLY A 32 25.20 -4.98 -0.40
C GLY A 32 24.75 -6.39 0.00
N LEU A 33 23.47 -6.58 0.35
CA LEU A 33 22.92 -7.84 0.90
C LEU A 33 22.55 -8.88 -0.17
N ASP A 34 22.67 -8.55 -1.45
CA ASP A 34 22.21 -9.40 -2.54
C ASP A 34 23.00 -9.19 -3.84
N SER A 35 23.03 -10.21 -4.69
CA SER A 35 23.55 -10.12 -6.05
C SER A 35 22.53 -9.56 -7.03
N ASP A 36 21.22 -9.77 -6.79
CA ASP A 36 20.13 -9.19 -7.59
C ASP A 36 19.55 -7.93 -6.91
N THR A 37 20.41 -6.94 -6.74
CA THR A 37 20.03 -5.69 -6.07
C THR A 37 18.94 -4.94 -6.85
N GLN A 38 19.06 -4.87 -8.17
CA GLN A 38 18.19 -4.08 -9.03
C GLN A 38 16.80 -4.69 -9.19
N GLY A 39 16.69 -6.02 -9.31
CA GLY A 39 15.39 -6.69 -9.37
C GLY A 39 14.58 -6.47 -8.10
N VAL A 40 15.21 -6.62 -6.94
CA VAL A 40 14.56 -6.37 -5.64
C VAL A 40 14.17 -4.91 -5.45
N ALA A 41 15.06 -3.96 -5.78
CA ALA A 41 14.77 -2.53 -5.70
C ALA A 41 13.62 -2.13 -6.63
N SER A 42 13.59 -2.70 -7.84
CA SER A 42 12.48 -2.50 -8.79
C SER A 42 11.16 -3.02 -8.22
N LEU A 43 11.16 -4.20 -7.60
CA LEU A 43 9.97 -4.75 -6.97
C LEU A 43 9.52 -3.95 -5.73
N ILE A 44 10.43 -3.33 -4.98
CA ILE A 44 10.10 -2.37 -3.91
C ILE A 44 9.42 -1.14 -4.50
N ARG A 45 10.02 -0.49 -5.50
CA ARG A 45 9.40 0.68 -6.17
C ARG A 45 8.01 0.37 -6.74
N ALA A 46 7.76 -0.89 -7.08
CA ALA A 46 6.46 -1.31 -7.58
C ALA A 46 5.33 -1.23 -6.54
N THR A 47 5.63 -1.11 -5.23
CA THR A 47 4.61 -0.97 -4.18
C THR A 47 4.17 0.47 -3.95
N ASP A 48 4.77 1.45 -4.62
CA ASP A 48 4.30 2.85 -4.58
C ASP A 48 2.93 2.94 -5.26
N HIS A 49 1.85 2.89 -4.47
CA HIS A 49 0.48 2.81 -4.99
C HIS A 49 0.00 4.07 -5.71
N PHE A 50 0.79 5.16 -5.67
CA PHE A 50 0.52 6.42 -6.32
C PHE A 50 1.37 6.62 -7.59
N GLN A 51 2.54 5.97 -7.70
CA GLN A 51 3.48 6.19 -8.82
C GLN A 51 3.96 4.92 -9.55
N ALA A 52 3.53 3.71 -9.16
CA ALA A 52 4.06 2.45 -9.70
C ALA A 52 3.66 2.08 -11.16
N SER A 53 3.04 2.97 -11.94
CA SER A 53 2.50 2.66 -13.26
C SER A 53 3.57 2.36 -14.33
N GLY A 54 4.86 2.59 -14.06
CA GLY A 54 5.97 2.33 -15.00
C GLY A 54 6.86 1.12 -14.68
N VAL A 55 6.64 0.44 -13.55
CA VAL A 55 7.54 -0.67 -13.15
C VAL A 55 7.08 -1.99 -13.76
N GLU A 56 7.96 -2.62 -14.53
CA GLU A 56 7.76 -3.97 -15.09
C GLU A 56 8.57 -4.98 -14.27
N HIS A 57 7.89 -5.87 -13.55
CA HIS A 57 8.55 -6.95 -12.81
C HIS A 57 7.64 -8.19 -12.75
N PRO A 58 8.13 -9.42 -12.99
CA PRO A 58 7.29 -10.62 -13.05
C PRO A 58 6.49 -10.90 -11.77
N LEU A 59 7.01 -10.48 -10.62
CA LEU A 59 6.36 -10.64 -9.31
C LEU A 59 5.53 -9.41 -8.87
N LYS A 60 5.43 -8.35 -9.67
CA LYS A 60 4.75 -7.10 -9.31
C LYS A 60 3.30 -7.34 -8.88
N ASN A 61 2.53 -8.04 -9.71
CA ASN A 61 1.10 -8.21 -9.48
C ASN A 61 0.82 -8.98 -8.19
N ILE A 62 1.62 -10.02 -7.91
CA ILE A 62 1.54 -10.78 -6.67
C ILE A 62 1.97 -9.91 -5.48
N MET A 63 3.05 -9.14 -5.60
CA MET A 63 3.53 -8.26 -4.53
C MET A 63 2.45 -7.24 -4.12
N LEU A 64 1.86 -6.56 -5.10
CA LEU A 64 0.73 -5.64 -4.89
C LEU A 64 -0.47 -6.33 -4.24
N GLY A 65 -0.79 -7.55 -4.70
CA GLY A 65 -1.85 -8.37 -4.12
C GLY A 65 -1.61 -8.68 -2.65
N VAL A 66 -0.39 -9.12 -2.29
CA VAL A 66 -0.01 -9.45 -0.91
C VAL A 66 -0.08 -8.21 -0.02
N ASP A 67 0.51 -7.11 -0.48
CA ASP A 67 0.59 -5.86 0.25
C ASP A 67 -0.81 -5.30 0.57
N LEU A 68 -1.70 -5.29 -0.43
CA LEU A 68 -3.06 -4.77 -0.28
C LEU A 68 -4.08 -5.82 0.20
N ALA A 69 -3.66 -7.04 0.53
CA ALA A 69 -4.57 -8.12 0.94
C ALA A 69 -5.36 -7.78 2.22
N ILE A 70 -4.84 -6.89 3.06
CA ILE A 70 -5.51 -6.42 4.29
C ILE A 70 -6.85 -5.75 3.99
N LEU A 71 -6.97 -5.07 2.85
CA LEU A 71 -8.17 -4.30 2.50
C LEU A 71 -9.39 -5.22 2.34
N GLY A 72 -9.22 -6.40 1.74
CA GLY A 72 -10.28 -7.38 1.55
C GLY A 72 -10.34 -8.47 2.61
N GLN A 73 -9.72 -8.30 3.77
CA GLN A 73 -9.95 -9.22 4.89
C GLN A 73 -11.37 -9.02 5.46
N GLY A 74 -11.84 -10.01 6.24
CA GLY A 74 -13.12 -9.91 6.92
C GLY A 74 -13.24 -8.64 7.78
N GLU A 75 -14.47 -8.15 7.94
CA GLU A 75 -14.78 -6.84 8.55
C GLU A 75 -14.10 -6.62 9.92
N GLU A 76 -14.03 -7.66 10.77
CA GLU A 76 -13.35 -7.59 12.06
C GLU A 76 -11.84 -7.33 11.93
N ILE A 77 -11.17 -8.03 11.01
CA ILE A 77 -9.73 -7.91 10.77
C ILE A 77 -9.43 -6.53 10.16
N TYR A 78 -10.22 -6.11 9.17
CA TYR A 78 -10.10 -4.79 8.58
C TYR A 78 -10.34 -3.68 9.61
N GLY A 79 -11.36 -3.83 10.45
CA GLY A 79 -11.68 -2.86 11.51
C GLY A 79 -10.55 -2.71 12.52
N ALA A 80 -9.91 -3.82 12.93
CA ALA A 80 -8.73 -3.78 13.79
C ALA A 80 -7.55 -3.08 13.10
N TYR A 81 -7.32 -3.34 11.80
CA TYR A 81 -6.31 -2.64 11.00
C TYR A 81 -6.57 -1.13 10.95
N ALA A 82 -7.79 -0.70 10.60
CA ALA A 82 -8.14 0.71 10.51
C ALA A 82 -8.01 1.43 11.87
N ALA A 83 -8.40 0.77 12.96
CA ALA A 83 -8.20 1.29 14.31
C ALA A 83 -6.70 1.42 14.67
N GLY A 84 -5.87 0.47 14.25
CA GLY A 84 -4.41 0.53 14.39
C GLY A 84 -3.82 1.74 13.68
N ILE A 85 -4.22 1.99 12.42
CA ILE A 85 -3.81 3.18 11.67
C ILE A 85 -4.22 4.45 12.42
N ARG A 86 -5.44 4.54 12.95
CA ARG A 86 -5.85 5.72 13.72
C ARG A 86 -4.94 5.93 14.94
N GLN A 87 -4.54 4.87 15.64
CA GLN A 87 -3.64 4.96 16.80
C GLN A 87 -2.23 5.41 16.42
N GLU A 88 -1.69 4.90 15.32
CA GLU A 88 -0.37 5.29 14.82
C GLU A 88 -0.30 6.79 14.53
N TYR A 89 -1.36 7.34 13.95
CA TYR A 89 -1.50 8.77 13.68
C TYR A 89 -2.20 9.55 14.81
N ALA A 90 -2.21 9.05 16.06
CA ALA A 90 -2.86 9.73 17.18
C ALA A 90 -2.35 11.17 17.42
N ARG A 91 -1.09 11.44 17.01
CA ARG A 91 -0.47 12.78 17.07
C ARG A 91 -1.00 13.77 16.04
N VAL A 92 -1.63 13.28 14.96
CA VAL A 92 -2.19 14.11 13.90
C VAL A 92 -3.59 14.58 14.33
N PRO A 93 -3.91 15.88 14.20
CA PRO A 93 -5.25 16.40 14.49
C PRO A 93 -6.34 15.63 13.73
N ASP A 94 -7.49 15.42 14.38
CA ASP A 94 -8.57 14.57 13.86
C ASP A 94 -9.03 14.98 12.45
N GLU A 95 -9.20 16.29 12.20
CA GLU A 95 -9.63 16.79 10.89
C GLU A 95 -8.61 16.50 9.79
N GLU A 96 -7.32 16.70 10.07
CA GLU A 96 -6.23 16.43 9.13
C GLU A 96 -6.10 14.92 8.87
N TYR A 97 -6.18 14.10 9.92
CA TYR A 97 -6.16 12.65 9.79
C TYR A 97 -7.32 12.17 8.91
N ARG A 98 -8.55 12.61 9.20
CA ARG A 98 -9.74 12.21 8.42
C ARG A 98 -9.61 12.60 6.96
N ALA A 99 -9.15 13.82 6.68
CA ALA A 99 -8.96 14.29 5.30
C ALA A 99 -7.93 13.44 4.55
N LYS A 100 -6.74 13.23 5.14
CA LYS A 100 -5.66 12.45 4.51
C LYS A 100 -6.03 10.98 4.35
N ARG A 101 -6.60 10.36 5.39
CA ARG A 101 -7.04 8.96 5.35
C ARG A 101 -8.15 8.75 4.33
N ARG A 102 -9.14 9.65 4.28
CA ARG A 102 -10.21 9.59 3.28
C ARG A 102 -9.65 9.68 1.87
N GLY A 103 -8.76 10.63 1.59
CA GLY A 103 -8.14 10.78 0.27
C GLY A 103 -7.37 9.52 -0.18
N ALA A 104 -6.62 8.88 0.73
CA ALA A 104 -5.93 7.63 0.45
C ALA A 104 -6.91 6.49 0.11
N LEU A 105 -7.99 6.34 0.88
CA LEU A 105 -9.01 5.31 0.64
C LEU A 105 -9.81 5.58 -0.64
N GLU A 106 -10.13 6.84 -0.95
CA GLU A 106 -10.81 7.23 -2.19
C GLU A 106 -9.96 6.87 -3.42
N HIS A 107 -8.64 7.12 -3.37
CA HIS A 107 -7.72 6.69 -4.43
C HIS A 107 -7.69 5.17 -4.61
N LEU A 108 -7.60 4.41 -3.51
CA LEU A 108 -7.61 2.95 -3.57
C LEU A 108 -8.96 2.38 -4.02
N CYS A 109 -10.07 2.97 -3.59
CA CYS A 109 -11.42 2.66 -4.08
C CYS A 109 -11.52 2.87 -5.60
N ALA A 110 -11.02 3.99 -6.12
CA ALA A 110 -11.01 4.25 -7.56
C ALA A 110 -10.21 3.19 -8.33
N LYS A 111 -9.07 2.74 -7.79
CA LYS A 111 -8.30 1.61 -8.36
C LYS A 111 -9.10 0.31 -8.32
N ALA A 112 -9.85 0.05 -7.24
CA ALA A 112 -10.67 -1.15 -7.09
C ALA A 112 -11.81 -1.17 -8.11
N GLU A 113 -12.52 -0.04 -8.26
CA GLU A 113 -13.60 0.13 -9.23
C GLU A 113 -13.11 -0.01 -10.67
N ALA A 114 -11.89 0.45 -10.96
CA ALA A 114 -11.24 0.27 -12.25
C ALA A 114 -10.66 -1.15 -12.46
N GLY A 115 -10.77 -2.06 -11.48
CA GLY A 115 -10.22 -3.41 -11.57
C GLY A 115 -8.69 -3.48 -11.54
N SER A 116 -8.02 -2.43 -11.05
CA SER A 116 -6.55 -2.31 -11.02
C SER A 116 -5.95 -2.32 -9.61
N LEU A 117 -6.77 -2.39 -8.56
CA LEU A 117 -6.29 -2.54 -7.17
C LEU A 117 -5.54 -3.87 -6.98
N TYR A 118 -6.09 -4.96 -7.52
CA TYR A 118 -5.49 -6.28 -7.51
C TYR A 118 -5.25 -6.73 -8.95
N PRO A 119 -4.05 -6.47 -9.51
CA PRO A 119 -3.75 -6.88 -10.89
C PRO A 119 -3.63 -8.41 -11.06
N ASP A 120 -3.36 -9.13 -9.96
CA ASP A 120 -3.32 -10.59 -9.96
C ASP A 120 -4.74 -11.17 -9.80
N PRO A 121 -5.18 -12.08 -10.70
CA PRO A 121 -6.54 -12.63 -10.67
C PRO A 121 -6.93 -13.32 -9.36
N TYR A 122 -5.98 -14.00 -8.69
CA TYR A 122 -6.27 -14.68 -7.42
C TYR A 122 -6.66 -13.67 -6.34
N PHE A 123 -5.95 -12.54 -6.26
CA PHE A 123 -6.26 -11.50 -5.28
C PHE A 123 -7.53 -10.73 -5.65
N ALA A 124 -7.75 -10.46 -6.94
CA ALA A 124 -8.96 -9.81 -7.41
C ALA A 124 -10.22 -10.60 -7.05
N GLU A 125 -10.23 -11.90 -7.34
CA GLU A 125 -11.36 -12.79 -7.03
C GLU A 125 -11.55 -12.95 -5.51
N ARG A 126 -10.45 -13.07 -4.76
CA ARG A 126 -10.51 -13.37 -3.33
C ARG A 126 -10.85 -12.17 -2.45
N TYR A 127 -10.41 -10.97 -2.83
CA TYR A 127 -10.42 -9.79 -1.95
C TYR A 127 -11.11 -8.57 -2.55
N GLY A 128 -11.41 -8.54 -3.85
CA GLY A 128 -11.86 -7.34 -4.55
C GLY A 128 -13.16 -6.74 -4.01
N GLU A 129 -14.20 -7.57 -3.87
CA GLU A 129 -15.51 -7.11 -3.39
C GLU A 129 -15.44 -6.63 -1.93
N ASP A 130 -14.82 -7.43 -1.07
CA ASP A 130 -14.66 -7.10 0.35
C ASP A 130 -13.79 -5.85 0.55
N ALA A 131 -12.73 -5.67 -0.24
CA ALA A 131 -11.89 -4.48 -0.18
C ALA A 131 -12.68 -3.21 -0.48
N LEU A 132 -13.49 -3.21 -1.54
CA LEU A 132 -14.33 -2.07 -1.88
C LEU A 132 -15.38 -1.79 -0.80
N ALA A 133 -16.00 -2.83 -0.25
CA ALA A 133 -16.99 -2.70 0.82
C ALA A 133 -16.38 -2.13 2.11
N ASN A 134 -15.21 -2.63 2.51
CA ASN A 134 -14.49 -2.18 3.70
C ASN A 134 -14.04 -0.72 3.57
N MET A 135 -13.39 -0.36 2.47
CA MET A 135 -12.92 1.02 2.25
C MET A 135 -14.07 2.03 2.20
N ARG A 136 -15.18 1.71 1.50
CA ARG A 136 -16.37 2.59 1.46
C ARG A 136 -17.00 2.77 2.84
N ARG A 137 -17.04 1.70 3.65
CA ARG A 137 -17.54 1.77 5.03
C ARG A 137 -16.67 2.69 5.87
N GLU A 138 -15.34 2.54 5.81
CA GLU A 138 -14.42 3.40 6.54
C GLU A 138 -14.56 4.87 6.08
N ILE A 139 -14.59 5.14 4.77
CA ILE A 139 -14.83 6.49 4.22
C ILE A 139 -16.09 7.11 4.84
N GLY A 140 -17.19 6.36 4.97
CA GLY A 140 -18.42 6.83 5.60
C GLY A 140 -18.28 7.20 7.09
N THR A 141 -17.33 6.61 7.81
CA THR A 141 -17.02 6.95 9.22
C THR A 141 -16.09 8.14 9.37
N LEU A 142 -15.34 8.47 8.31
CA LEU A 142 -14.41 9.59 8.29
C LEU A 142 -15.10 10.92 7.97
N ALA A 143 -16.42 10.91 7.69
CA ALA A 143 -17.27 12.05 7.33
C ALA A 143 -17.07 13.27 8.26
#